data_AF-A0A1S9DH66-F1
#
_entry.id   AF-A0A1S9DH66-F1
#
_cell.length_a   1.000
_cell.length_b   1.000
_cell.length_c   1.000
_cell.angle_alpha   90.00
_cell.angle_beta   90.00
_cell.angle_gamma   90.00
#
_symmetry.space_group_name_H-M   'P 1'
#
loop_
_entity.id
_entity.type
_entity.pdbx_description
1 polymer ?
#
loop_
_entity_poly.entity_id
_entity_poly.type
_entity_poly.pdbx_seq_one_letter_code
_entity_poly.pdbx_strand_id
1 'polypeptide(L)'
;MATYSVYLMAESGLPRDHHAIFVDTYENGPSTGHLYHVKGNIQEGMIFEHRAEQPPEEIPGFCGKEKLGVVAVAEYGRVLGICEGVPVPKKQFQGAKRLYPREPLRRCQEWVAEAVDALKGEGVLIGSD
;
A
#
# COMPACT_ATOMS: atom_id res chain seq x y z
N MET A 1 -5.07 -3.27 -24.37
CA MET A 1 -5.40 -4.17 -23.24
C MET A 1 -6.12 -3.34 -22.20
N ALA A 2 -7.18 -3.86 -21.55
CA ALA A 2 -7.83 -3.13 -20.47
C ALA A 2 -6.91 -3.09 -19.24
N THR A 3 -6.88 -1.96 -18.54
CA THR A 3 -5.97 -1.73 -17.40
C THR A 3 -6.67 -0.99 -16.27
N TYR A 4 -6.27 -1.26 -15.04
CA TYR A 4 -6.60 -0.44 -13.87
C TYR A 4 -5.44 0.49 -13.53
N SER A 5 -5.75 1.72 -13.12
CA SER A 5 -4.72 2.66 -12.65
C SER A 5 -4.35 2.34 -11.22
N VAL A 6 -3.05 2.38 -10.93
CA VAL A 6 -2.50 2.12 -9.60
C VAL A 6 -1.91 3.40 -9.05
N TYR A 7 -2.23 3.72 -7.80
CA TYR A 7 -1.84 4.96 -7.14
C TYR A 7 -1.17 4.69 -5.80
N LEU A 8 -0.18 5.51 -5.46
CA LEU A 8 0.26 5.71 -4.10
C LEU A 8 -0.71 6.70 -3.45
N MET A 9 -1.36 6.30 -2.37
CA MET A 9 -2.28 7.14 -1.61
C MET A 9 -1.62 7.56 -0.30
N ALA A 10 -1.80 8.82 0.08
CA ALA A 10 -1.35 9.37 1.36
C ALA A 10 -2.55 9.84 2.19
N GLU A 11 -2.63 9.36 3.42
CA GLU A 11 -3.57 9.80 4.46
C GLU A 11 -2.79 10.41 5.62
N SER A 12 -3.28 11.52 6.18
CA SER A 12 -2.65 12.22 7.31
C SER A 12 -2.38 11.26 8.46
N GLY A 13 -1.15 11.26 8.95
CA GLY A 13 -0.70 10.37 10.01
C GLY A 13 0.38 11.00 10.87
N LEU A 14 0.55 10.50 12.10
CA LEU A 14 1.62 10.94 12.99
C LEU A 14 2.58 9.78 13.32
N PRO A 15 3.90 10.01 13.31
CA PRO A 15 4.60 11.26 12.97
C PRO A 15 4.78 11.50 11.46
N ARG A 16 4.28 10.60 10.62
CA ARG A 16 4.32 10.66 9.16
C ARG A 16 3.00 10.17 8.60
N ASP A 17 2.69 10.60 7.39
CA ASP A 17 1.50 10.14 6.67
C ASP A 17 1.50 8.63 6.47
N HIS A 18 0.28 8.08 6.51
CA HIS A 18 0.02 6.70 6.20
C HIS A 18 -0.02 6.51 4.69
N HIS A 19 0.78 5.58 4.16
CA HIS A 19 0.79 5.25 2.74
C HIS A 19 0.04 3.96 2.48
N ALA A 20 -0.62 3.91 1.32
CA ALA A 20 -1.32 2.75 0.81
C ALA A 20 -1.20 2.66 -0.71
N ILE A 21 -1.42 1.46 -1.26
CA ILE A 21 -1.61 1.26 -2.70
C ILE A 21 -3.11 1.26 -2.96
N PHE A 22 -3.57 2.11 -3.88
CA PHE A 22 -4.95 2.12 -4.35
C PHE A 22 -5.02 1.68 -5.81
N VAL A 23 -5.87 0.72 -6.12
CA VAL A 23 -6.14 0.27 -7.50
C VAL A 23 -7.55 0.70 -7.87
N ASP A 24 -7.67 1.58 -8.86
CA ASP A 24 -8.94 2.13 -9.34
C ASP A 24 -9.61 1.13 -10.31
N THR A 25 -10.49 0.28 -9.77
CA THR A 25 -11.12 -0.84 -10.48
C THR A 25 -12.51 -0.53 -11.01
N TYR A 26 -13.14 0.54 -10.52
CA TYR A 26 -14.50 0.98 -10.86
C TYR A 26 -15.61 -0.04 -10.55
N GLU A 27 -15.33 -1.10 -9.79
CA GLU A 27 -16.27 -2.21 -9.54
C GLU A 27 -17.53 -1.76 -8.79
N ASN A 28 -17.42 -0.72 -7.95
CA ASN A 28 -18.51 -0.18 -7.14
C ASN A 28 -18.95 1.23 -7.58
N GLY A 29 -18.51 1.68 -8.76
CA GLY A 29 -18.81 3.01 -9.31
C GLY A 29 -17.56 3.81 -9.72
N PRO A 30 -17.74 5.01 -10.28
CA PRO A 30 -16.63 5.88 -10.70
C PRO A 30 -15.64 6.14 -9.55
N SER A 31 -14.34 6.01 -9.83
CA SER A 31 -13.24 6.24 -8.88
C SER A 31 -13.22 5.33 -7.64
N THR A 32 -13.97 4.22 -7.65
CA THR A 32 -13.93 3.20 -6.60
C THR A 32 -12.89 2.14 -6.90
N GLY A 33 -12.39 1.47 -5.87
CA GLY A 33 -11.27 0.56 -6.06
C GLY A 33 -10.99 -0.33 -4.88
N HIS A 34 -9.74 -0.76 -4.77
CA HIS A 34 -9.24 -1.56 -3.65
C HIS A 34 -7.99 -0.93 -3.06
N LEU A 35 -7.93 -0.95 -1.73
CA LEU A 35 -6.82 -0.44 -0.95
C LEU A 35 -6.00 -1.59 -0.38
N TYR A 36 -4.68 -1.50 -0.50
CA TYR A 36 -3.70 -2.44 0.06
C TYR A 36 -2.76 -1.67 0.97
N HIS A 37 -2.75 -2.01 2.26
CA HIS A 37 -1.91 -1.31 3.23
C HIS A 37 -1.58 -2.16 4.45
N VAL A 38 -0.73 -1.62 5.32
CA VAL A 38 -0.48 -2.20 6.64
C VAL A 38 -0.89 -1.23 7.74
N LYS A 39 -1.58 -1.72 8.77
CA LYS A 39 -2.03 -0.92 9.92
C LYS A 39 -1.34 -1.35 11.19
N GLY A 40 -1.14 -0.40 12.09
CA GLY A 40 -0.43 -0.59 13.35
C GLY A 40 0.73 0.38 13.48
N ASN A 41 1.69 0.06 14.33
CA ASN A 41 2.82 0.94 14.59
C ASN A 41 4.06 0.15 15.02
N ILE A 42 5.19 0.83 15.16
CA ILE A 42 6.47 0.20 15.49
C ILE A 42 6.55 -0.34 16.94
N GLN A 43 5.61 -0.01 17.83
CA GLN A 43 5.55 -0.51 19.21
C GLN A 43 4.74 -1.81 19.32
N GLU A 44 3.73 -2.01 18.47
CA GLU A 44 2.87 -3.21 18.51
C GLU A 44 3.07 -4.12 17.30
N GLY A 45 3.74 -3.64 16.26
CA GLY A 45 3.79 -4.28 14.96
C GLY A 45 2.64 -3.83 14.06
N MET A 46 2.66 -4.35 12.83
CA MET A 46 1.67 -4.02 11.82
C MET A 46 1.03 -5.29 11.24
N ILE A 47 -0.17 -5.14 10.72
CA ILE A 47 -0.96 -6.17 10.05
C ILE A 47 -1.30 -5.70 8.64
N PHE A 48 -1.29 -6.63 7.69
CA PHE A 48 -1.77 -6.35 6.33
C PHE A 48 -3.30 -6.29 6.32
N GLU A 49 -3.85 -5.33 5.60
CA GLU A 49 -5.28 -5.22 5.33
C GLU A 49 -5.50 -4.92 3.84
N HIS A 50 -6.52 -5.56 3.28
CA HIS A 50 -7.03 -5.34 1.93
C HIS A 50 -8.55 -5.17 1.99
N ARG A 51 -9.08 -4.16 1.31
CA ARG A 51 -10.53 -3.93 1.21
C ARG A 51 -10.91 -3.16 -0.05
N ALA A 52 -12.16 -3.33 -0.47
CA ALA A 52 -12.80 -2.40 -1.37
C ALA A 52 -12.92 -1.02 -0.70
N GLU A 53 -12.78 0.04 -1.48
CA GLU A 53 -12.73 1.42 -0.99
C GLU A 53 -13.54 2.36 -1.88
N GLN A 54 -14.14 3.36 -1.24
CA GLN A 54 -14.81 4.48 -1.90
C GLN A 54 -13.77 5.39 -2.59
N PRO A 55 -14.18 6.45 -3.32
CA PRO A 55 -13.22 7.39 -3.88
C PRO A 55 -12.26 7.92 -2.79
N PRO A 56 -10.92 7.82 -2.99
CA PRO A 56 -9.93 8.23 -1.99
C PRO A 56 -10.15 9.65 -1.44
N GLU A 57 -10.63 10.55 -2.29
CA GLU A 57 -10.91 11.95 -1.97
C GLU A 57 -12.00 12.13 -0.90
N GLU A 58 -12.81 11.11 -0.65
CA GLU A 58 -13.87 11.09 0.37
C GLU A 58 -13.38 10.53 1.72
N ILE A 59 -12.16 9.97 1.78
CA ILE A 59 -11.60 9.39 3.00
C ILE A 59 -11.18 10.51 3.97
N PRO A 60 -11.62 10.48 5.24
CA PRO A 60 -11.15 11.44 6.25
C PRO A 60 -9.63 11.39 6.40
N GLY A 61 -8.99 12.55 6.26
CA GLY A 61 -7.54 12.65 6.34
C GLY A 61 -6.81 12.38 5.01
N PHE A 62 -7.51 12.21 3.89
CA PHE A 62 -6.87 12.15 2.57
C PHE A 62 -5.99 13.38 2.33
N CYS A 63 -4.72 13.15 2.00
CA CYS A 63 -3.77 14.21 1.66
C CYS A 63 -3.51 14.30 0.16
N GLY A 64 -3.61 13.17 -0.55
CA GLY A 64 -3.37 13.12 -1.99
C GLY A 64 -3.12 11.71 -2.50
N LYS A 65 -3.04 11.59 -3.83
CA LYS A 65 -2.60 10.36 -4.50
C LYS A 65 -1.73 10.68 -5.70
N GLU A 66 -0.74 9.82 -5.94
CA GLU A 66 0.18 9.90 -7.07
C GLU A 66 0.03 8.65 -7.94
N LYS A 67 -0.04 8.80 -9.26
CA LYS A 67 -0.13 7.65 -10.15
C LYS A 67 1.21 6.93 -10.23
N LEU A 68 1.22 5.65 -9.85
CA LEU A 68 2.39 4.78 -9.93
C LEU A 68 2.51 4.09 -11.29
N GLY A 69 1.37 3.82 -11.93
CA GLY A 69 1.32 3.10 -13.19
C GLY A 69 -0.03 2.45 -13.43
N VAL A 70 0.00 1.30 -14.11
CA VAL A 70 -1.17 0.51 -14.43
C VAL A 70 -0.93 -0.99 -14.22
N VAL A 71 -2.02 -1.71 -13.95
CA VAL A 71 -2.07 -3.18 -13.96
C VAL A 71 -3.03 -3.64 -15.05
N ALA A 72 -2.64 -4.65 -15.83
CA ALA A 72 -3.56 -5.27 -16.79
C ALA A 72 -4.71 -5.95 -16.03
N VAL A 73 -5.94 -5.82 -16.52
CA VAL A 73 -7.12 -6.44 -15.87
C VAL A 73 -6.93 -7.95 -15.70
N ALA A 74 -6.30 -8.62 -16.67
CA ALA A 74 -5.98 -10.05 -16.59
C ALA A 74 -4.99 -10.42 -15.46
N GLU A 75 -4.13 -9.49 -15.07
CA GLU A 75 -3.12 -9.67 -14.02
C GLU A 75 -3.59 -9.19 -12.65
N TYR A 76 -4.71 -8.46 -12.57
CA TYR A 76 -5.20 -7.85 -11.33
C TYR A 76 -5.38 -8.86 -10.18
N GLY A 77 -5.84 -10.08 -10.48
CA GLY A 77 -5.99 -11.14 -9.49
C GLY A 77 -4.69 -11.54 -8.78
N ARG A 78 -3.51 -11.22 -9.33
CA ARG A 78 -2.21 -11.49 -8.70
C ARG A 78 -1.80 -10.44 -7.67
N VAL A 79 -2.39 -9.24 -7.71
CA VAL A 79 -1.98 -8.09 -6.88
C VAL A 79 -2.07 -8.44 -5.38
N LEU A 80 -3.18 -9.04 -4.95
CA LEU A 80 -3.38 -9.41 -3.55
C LEU A 80 -2.30 -10.37 -3.05
N GLY A 81 -2.05 -11.46 -3.79
CA GLY A 81 -1.05 -12.45 -3.39
C GLY A 81 0.38 -11.91 -3.37
N ILE A 82 0.72 -10.99 -4.28
CA ILE A 82 2.02 -10.31 -4.28
C ILE A 82 2.16 -9.40 -3.05
N CYS A 83 1.14 -8.59 -2.74
CA CYS A 83 1.12 -7.73 -1.56
C CYS A 83 1.20 -8.55 -0.25
N GLU A 84 0.44 -9.64 -0.13
CA GLU A 84 0.48 -10.55 1.03
C GLU A 84 1.85 -11.23 1.21
N GLY A 85 2.58 -11.44 0.11
CA GLY A 85 3.94 -11.98 0.13
C GLY A 85 4.99 -11.04 0.70
N VAL A 86 4.71 -9.72 0.78
CA VAL A 86 5.66 -8.74 1.33
C VAL A 86 5.62 -8.76 2.87
N PRO A 87 6.74 -9.05 3.56
CA PRO A 87 6.75 -9.16 5.02
C PRO A 87 6.27 -7.89 5.71
N VAL A 88 5.20 -7.98 6.49
CA VAL A 88 4.67 -6.85 7.27
C VAL A 88 5.68 -6.38 8.33
N PRO A 89 5.75 -5.07 8.64
CA PRO A 89 6.64 -4.58 9.69
C PRO A 89 6.29 -5.16 11.07
N LYS A 90 7.22 -5.93 11.64
CA LYS A 90 7.11 -6.46 13.01
C LYS A 90 7.22 -5.35 14.06
N LYS A 91 6.85 -5.66 15.30
CA LYS A 91 7.15 -4.85 16.48
C LYS A 91 8.65 -4.58 16.55
N GLN A 92 9.05 -3.32 16.57
CA GLN A 92 10.46 -2.91 16.48
C GLN A 92 10.99 -2.27 17.77
N PHE A 93 10.09 -1.83 18.66
CA PHE A 93 10.43 -1.24 19.94
C PHE A 93 9.65 -1.88 21.10
N GLN A 94 10.24 -1.83 22.29
CA GLN A 94 9.56 -2.05 23.55
C GLN A 94 9.81 -0.83 24.43
N GLY A 95 8.85 0.10 24.47
CA GLY A 95 9.07 1.41 25.06
C GLY A 95 10.19 2.15 24.30
N ALA A 96 11.22 2.62 25.00
CA ALA A 96 12.36 3.28 24.38
C ALA A 96 13.40 2.31 23.77
N LYS A 97 13.32 1.01 24.07
CA LYS A 97 14.30 0.02 23.62
C LYS A 97 14.03 -0.42 22.18
N ARG A 98 14.98 -0.21 21.27
CA ARG A 98 14.98 -0.81 19.93
C ARG A 98 15.29 -2.31 20.04
N LEU A 99 14.41 -3.16 19.50
CA LEU A 99 14.54 -4.61 19.57
C LEU A 99 15.54 -5.14 18.54
N TYR A 100 15.56 -4.53 17.35
CA TYR A 100 16.43 -4.93 16.22
C TYR A 100 17.30 -3.75 15.80
N PRO A 101 18.43 -3.49 16.51
CA PRO A 101 19.25 -2.30 16.27
C PRO A 101 19.99 -2.31 14.93
N ARG A 102 20.18 -3.49 14.32
CA ARG A 102 20.89 -3.67 13.04
C ARG A 102 19.96 -3.72 11.83
N GLU A 103 18.65 -3.84 12.02
CA GLU A 103 17.65 -3.82 10.95
C GLU A 103 17.16 -2.39 10.72
N PRO A 104 16.92 -1.94 9.48
CA PRO A 104 16.33 -0.62 9.23
C PRO A 104 14.92 -0.52 9.85
N LEU A 105 14.48 0.71 10.16
CA LEU A 105 13.10 0.91 10.61
C LEU A 105 12.16 0.74 9.43
N ARG A 106 11.08 0.00 9.62
CA ARG A 106 10.04 -0.23 8.61
C ARG A 106 8.68 0.19 9.16
N ARG A 107 7.93 0.95 8.37
CA ARG A 107 6.55 1.39 8.63
C ARG A 107 5.72 1.09 7.39
N CYS A 108 4.50 1.65 7.31
CA CYS A 108 3.65 1.54 6.14
C CYS A 108 4.31 2.07 4.86
N GLN A 109 5.07 3.17 4.94
CA GLN A 109 5.76 3.75 3.79
C GLN A 109 6.78 2.77 3.19
N GLU A 110 7.62 2.15 4.03
CA GLU A 110 8.60 1.16 3.59
C GLU A 110 7.92 -0.11 3.05
N TRP A 111 6.84 -0.58 3.70
CA TRP A 111 6.07 -1.72 3.18
C TRP A 111 5.44 -1.42 1.81
N VAL A 112 4.88 -0.23 1.61
CA VAL A 112 4.31 0.17 0.31
C VAL A 112 5.38 0.23 -0.77
N ALA A 113 6.55 0.79 -0.48
CA ALA A 113 7.67 0.83 -1.42
C ALA A 113 8.08 -0.59 -1.86
N GLU A 114 8.23 -1.51 -0.89
CA GLU A 114 8.58 -2.91 -1.16
C GLU A 114 7.48 -3.66 -1.94
N ALA A 115 6.21 -3.39 -1.67
CA ALA A 115 5.08 -3.95 -2.42
C ALA A 115 5.02 -3.42 -3.86
N VAL A 116 5.30 -2.13 -4.07
CA VAL A 116 5.43 -1.55 -5.42
C VAL A 116 6.58 -2.19 -6.17
N ASP A 117 7.74 -2.39 -5.53
CA ASP A 117 8.90 -3.04 -6.13
C ASP A 117 8.61 -4.52 -6.47
N ALA A 118 7.91 -5.24 -5.60
CA ALA A 118 7.49 -6.61 -5.86
C ALA A 118 6.52 -6.70 -7.06
N LEU A 119 5.52 -5.82 -7.12
CA LEU A 119 4.58 -5.75 -8.24
C LEU A 119 5.28 -5.43 -9.57
N LYS A 120 6.28 -4.53 -9.55
CA LYS A 120 7.10 -4.21 -10.72
C LYS A 120 8.00 -5.38 -11.13
N GLY A 121 8.65 -6.03 -10.15
CA GLY A 121 9.53 -7.19 -10.37
C GLY A 121 8.81 -8.38 -11.00
N GLU A 122 7.53 -8.57 -10.64
CA GLU A 122 6.64 -9.59 -11.21
C GLU A 122 6.01 -9.17 -12.55
N GLY A 123 6.32 -7.97 -13.06
CA GLY A 123 5.76 -7.43 -14.29
C GLY A 123 4.26 -7.10 -14.22
N VAL A 124 3.68 -7.06 -13.03
CA VAL A 124 2.25 -6.80 -12.81
C VAL A 124 1.95 -5.30 -12.82
N LEU A 125 2.80 -4.50 -12.18
CA LEU A 125 2.73 -3.04 -12.23
C LEU A 125 3.69 -2.50 -13.29
N ILE A 126 3.13 -1.89 -14.33
CA ILE A 126 3.90 -1.20 -15.38
C ILE A 126 3.87 0.30 -15.07
N GLY A 127 5.06 0.91 -14.94
CA GLY A 127 5.20 2.32 -14.60
C GLY A 127 4.53 3.25 -15.61
N SER A 128 4.08 4.40 -15.13
CA SER A 128 3.74 5.53 -16.01
C SER A 128 5.04 6.22 -16.44
N ASP A 129 5.33 6.21 -17.74
CA ASP A 129 6.40 7.03 -18.36
C ASP A 129 6.14 8.53 -18.15
#